data_AF-A0A6I4WBX2-F1
#
_entry.id   AF-A0A6I4WBX2-F1
#
_cell.length_a   1.000
_cell.length_b   1.000
_cell.length_c   1.000
_cell.angle_alpha   90.00
_cell.angle_beta   90.00
_cell.angle_gamma   90.00
#
_symmetry.space_group_name_H-M   'P 1'
#
loop_
_entity.id
_entity.type
_entity.pdbx_description
1 polymer ?
#
loop_
_entity_poly.entity_id
_entity_poly.type
_entity_poly.pdbx_seq_one_letter_code
_entity_poly.pdbx_strand_id
1 'polypeptide(L)'
;MVLLGLASAAVAGLDAAGIGLLFSRVHRLGGFGAAQVLFLYATSQLAFVLSDALLGNADLLARHVREGTFDAMLLRPVSPLVQVATEEYSPRRFAKLVLPAVLLAIVLPRLDTSWTAGRVAMVPVMVASGTAIFCGLWVLVASVQFVLLESHGAGKALTFGGSFLTQYPMSVFARDFVRGVTFAVPLAFVNWQPALYVLDRPDPLGLPAATRLASPAVAVAVCGLAALAWRAGLRRYRSTGS
;
A
#
# COMPACT_ATOMS: atom_id res chain seq x y z
N MET A 1 0.51 21.26 13.87
CA MET A 1 0.32 21.20 12.40
C MET A 1 1.62 21.11 11.61
N VAL A 2 2.59 22.03 11.79
CA VAL A 2 3.96 21.88 11.21
C VAL A 2 4.71 20.70 11.83
N LEU A 3 4.57 20.53 13.15
CA LEU A 3 5.18 19.44 13.92
C LEU A 3 4.82 18.03 13.41
N LEU A 4 3.58 17.78 12.97
CA LEU A 4 3.13 16.48 12.45
C LEU A 4 3.75 16.16 11.07
N GLY A 5 3.87 17.18 10.21
CA GLY A 5 4.54 17.04 8.93
C GLY A 5 6.04 16.79 9.10
N LEU A 6 6.69 17.54 9.99
CA LEU A 6 8.08 17.34 10.36
C LEU A 6 8.32 15.96 11.00
N ALA A 7 7.41 15.51 11.87
CA ALA A 7 7.50 14.17 12.48
C ALA A 7 7.38 13.06 11.43
N SER A 8 6.41 13.15 10.51
CA SER A 8 6.26 12.16 9.44
C SER A 8 7.46 12.16 8.50
N ALA A 9 7.99 13.35 8.18
CA ALA A 9 9.20 13.49 7.39
C ALA A 9 10.43 12.91 8.09
N ALA A 10 10.55 13.13 9.40
CA ALA A 10 11.61 12.57 10.22
C ALA A 10 11.52 11.03 10.25
N VAL A 11 10.33 10.45 10.41
CA VAL A 11 10.13 8.99 10.37
C VAL A 11 10.57 8.42 9.02
N ALA A 12 10.07 8.96 7.91
CA ALA A 12 10.45 8.48 6.58
C ALA A 12 11.95 8.66 6.29
N GLY A 13 12.56 9.72 6.81
CA GLY A 13 14.00 9.96 6.75
C GLY A 13 14.79 8.98 7.61
N LEU A 14 14.31 8.67 8.81
CA LEU A 14 14.90 7.69 9.72
C LEU A 14 14.80 6.27 9.17
N ASP A 15 13.70 5.90 8.52
CA ASP A 15 13.56 4.60 7.85
C ASP A 15 14.57 4.46 6.71
N ALA A 16 14.68 5.48 5.85
CA ALA A 16 15.68 5.50 4.78
C ALA A 16 17.12 5.49 5.32
N ALA A 17 17.39 6.26 6.38
CA ALA A 17 18.68 6.26 7.07
C ALA A 17 18.97 4.91 7.74
N GLY A 18 17.95 4.24 8.29
CA GLY A 18 18.03 2.92 8.87
C GLY A 18 18.40 1.87 7.82
N ILE A 19 17.82 1.94 6.63
CA ILE A 19 18.25 1.12 5.49
C ILE A 19 19.71 1.43 5.13
N GLY A 20 20.10 2.71 5.07
CA GLY A 20 21.50 3.10 4.82
C GLY A 20 22.47 2.55 5.87
N LEU A 21 22.12 2.65 7.15
CA LEU A 21 22.90 2.13 8.27
C LEU A 21 22.98 0.60 8.25
N LEU A 22 21.92 -0.11 7.89
CA LEU A 22 21.95 -1.56 7.70
C LEU A 22 23.01 -1.94 6.65
N PHE A 23 23.07 -1.19 5.55
CA PHE A 23 24.06 -1.41 4.49
C PHE A 23 25.49 -0.94 4.85
N SER A 24 25.69 -0.26 5.98
CA SER A 24 27.03 -0.03 6.55
C SER A 24 27.64 -1.29 7.17
N ARG A 25 26.80 -2.28 7.53
CA ARG A 25 27.21 -3.57 8.10
C ARG A 25 27.05 -4.73 7.11
N VAL A 26 26.10 -4.63 6.19
CA VAL A 26 25.73 -5.71 5.27
C VAL A 26 25.88 -5.26 3.82
N HIS A 27 26.57 -6.05 3.00
CA HIS A 27 26.77 -5.70 1.58
C HIS A 27 25.56 -6.03 0.71
N ARG A 28 24.77 -7.04 1.08
CA ARG A 28 23.57 -7.50 0.36
C ARG A 28 22.49 -7.99 1.32
N LEU A 29 21.26 -7.53 1.11
CA LEU A 29 20.08 -7.98 1.85
C LEU A 29 19.23 -8.86 0.94
N GLY A 30 19.14 -10.17 1.22
CA GLY A 30 18.40 -11.11 0.37
C GLY A 30 18.87 -11.14 -1.09
N GLY A 31 20.15 -10.82 -1.35
CA GLY A 31 20.72 -10.68 -2.70
C GLY A 31 20.56 -9.28 -3.33
N PHE A 32 19.93 -8.33 -2.64
CA PHE A 32 19.72 -6.95 -3.13
C PHE A 32 20.75 -6.00 -2.54
N GLY A 33 21.25 -5.08 -3.37
CA GLY A 33 22.11 -3.98 -2.93
C GLY A 33 21.32 -2.80 -2.38
N ALA A 34 22.01 -1.85 -1.75
CA ALA A 34 21.38 -0.69 -1.09
C ALA A 34 20.43 0.08 -2.01
N ALA A 35 20.86 0.42 -3.22
CA ALA A 35 20.02 1.14 -4.18
C ALA A 35 18.74 0.39 -4.54
N GLN A 36 18.81 -0.95 -4.66
CA GLN A 36 17.64 -1.75 -5.01
C GLN A 36 16.64 -1.86 -3.85
N VAL A 37 17.13 -1.94 -2.61
CA VAL A 37 16.27 -1.91 -1.41
C VAL A 37 15.63 -0.54 -1.25
N LEU A 38 16.38 0.55 -1.44
CA LEU A 38 15.84 1.90 -1.39
C LEU A 38 14.80 2.15 -2.51
N PHE A 39 14.96 1.51 -3.68
CA PHE A 39 13.97 1.54 -4.75
C PHE A 39 12.65 0.86 -4.35
N LEU A 40 12.73 -0.33 -3.73
CA LEU A 40 11.55 -1.01 -3.18
C LEU A 40 10.86 -0.17 -2.10
N TYR A 41 11.65 0.36 -1.16
CA TYR A 41 11.16 1.24 -0.10
C TYR A 41 10.44 2.46 -0.67
N ALA A 42 11.08 3.21 -1.59
CA ALA A 42 10.52 4.45 -2.12
C ALA A 42 9.23 4.21 -2.93
N THR A 43 9.19 3.14 -3.73
CA THR A 43 8.02 2.79 -4.54
C THR A 43 6.86 2.26 -3.69
N SER A 44 7.16 1.44 -2.68
CA SER A 44 6.19 1.00 -1.66
C SER A 44 5.59 2.18 -0.91
N GLN A 45 6.45 3.10 -0.44
CA GLN A 45 6.02 4.28 0.31
C GLN A 45 5.18 5.23 -0.55
N LEU A 46 5.54 5.45 -1.81
CA LEU A 46 4.71 6.24 -2.73
C LEU A 46 3.31 5.62 -2.89
N ALA A 47 3.25 4.32 -3.19
CA ALA A 47 1.98 3.61 -3.35
C ALA A 47 1.12 3.68 -2.09
N PHE A 48 1.73 3.44 -0.92
CA PHE A 48 1.04 3.49 0.35
C PHE A 48 0.53 4.89 0.70
N VAL A 49 1.37 5.92 0.62
CA VAL A 49 0.99 7.30 0.95
C VAL A 49 -0.09 7.82 0.00
N LEU A 50 -0.03 7.49 -1.29
CA LEU A 50 -1.10 7.82 -2.23
C LEU A 50 -2.41 7.16 -1.81
N SER A 51 -2.38 5.88 -1.45
CA SER A 51 -3.59 5.17 -1.02
C SER A 51 -4.15 5.71 0.31
N ASP A 52 -3.29 6.05 1.27
CA ASP A 52 -3.66 6.65 2.56
C ASP A 52 -4.27 8.04 2.38
N ALA A 53 -3.76 8.81 1.42
CA ALA A 53 -4.32 10.11 1.06
C ALA A 53 -5.71 10.00 0.41
N LEU A 54 -5.96 8.94 -0.35
CA LEU A 54 -7.22 8.72 -1.06
C LEU A 54 -8.29 8.06 -0.19
N LEU A 55 -7.94 7.00 0.53
CA LEU A 55 -8.90 6.11 1.20
C LEU A 55 -8.47 5.72 2.62
N GLY A 56 -7.38 6.26 3.17
CA GLY A 56 -6.94 5.95 4.54
C GLY A 56 -7.96 6.33 5.62
N ASN A 57 -8.87 7.26 5.32
CA ASN A 57 -9.98 7.59 6.22
C ASN A 57 -11.09 6.54 6.28
N ALA A 58 -11.08 5.53 5.41
CA ALA A 58 -12.04 4.43 5.47
C ALA A 58 -12.06 3.74 6.85
N ASP A 59 -10.96 3.81 7.61
CA ASP A 59 -10.86 3.36 9.01
C ASP A 59 -11.82 4.08 9.98
N LEU A 60 -12.27 5.29 9.65
CA LEU A 60 -13.26 6.04 10.44
C LEU A 60 -14.65 5.42 10.33
N LEU A 61 -14.90 4.52 9.38
CA LEU A 61 -16.18 3.85 9.23
C LEU A 61 -16.58 3.12 10.51
N ALA A 62 -15.66 2.38 11.16
CA ALA A 62 -15.95 1.72 12.44
C ALA A 62 -16.42 2.70 13.52
N ARG A 63 -15.91 3.95 13.53
CA ARG A 63 -16.40 4.99 14.44
C ARG A 63 -17.86 5.32 14.14
N HIS A 64 -18.18 5.60 12.88
CA HIS A 64 -19.53 5.98 12.46
C HIS A 64 -20.58 4.88 12.69
N VAL A 65 -20.19 3.63 12.44
CA VAL A 65 -21.05 2.47 12.67
C VAL A 65 -21.32 2.29 14.17
N ARG A 66 -20.31 2.45 15.04
CA ARG A 66 -20.50 2.33 16.49
C ARG A 66 -21.29 3.49 17.10
N GLU A 67 -21.09 4.70 16.59
CA GLU A 67 -21.76 5.92 17.08
C GLU A 67 -23.14 6.14 16.46
N GLY A 68 -23.59 5.28 15.54
CA GLY A 68 -24.89 5.42 14.84
C GLY A 68 -24.92 6.57 13.81
N THR A 69 -23.85 7.36 13.70
CA THR A 69 -23.76 8.51 12.77
C THR A 69 -23.70 8.07 11.30
N PHE A 70 -23.44 6.78 11.03
CA PHE A 70 -23.50 6.22 9.68
C PHE A 70 -24.91 6.30 9.07
N ASP A 71 -25.97 6.26 9.87
CA ASP A 71 -27.36 6.38 9.39
C ASP A 71 -27.58 7.73 8.68
N ALA A 72 -27.04 8.80 9.25
CA ALA A 72 -27.10 10.13 8.64
C ALA A 72 -26.29 10.22 7.33
N MET A 73 -25.21 9.44 7.20
CA MET A 73 -24.43 9.37 5.97
C MET A 73 -25.21 8.69 4.83
N LEU A 74 -26.01 7.67 5.15
CA LEU A 74 -26.85 6.95 4.18
C LEU A 74 -27.97 7.80 3.59
N LEU A 75 -28.42 8.85 4.30
CA LEU A 75 -29.47 9.77 3.83
C LEU A 75 -28.96 10.79 2.82
N ARG A 76 -27.65 11.00 2.72
CA ARG A 76 -27.05 11.99 1.82
C ARG A 76 -26.93 11.40 0.40
N PRO A 77 -27.06 12.21 -0.66
CA PRO A 77 -27.02 11.73 -2.05
C PRO A 77 -25.62 11.29 -2.52
N VAL A 78 -24.59 11.49 -1.68
CA VAL A 78 -23.20 11.14 -1.99
C VAL A 78 -22.89 9.75 -1.43
N SER A 79 -22.12 8.94 -2.17
CA SER A 79 -21.68 7.62 -1.70
C SER A 79 -21.06 7.70 -0.29
N PRO A 80 -21.48 6.87 0.69
CA PRO A 80 -20.90 6.88 2.03
C PRO A 80 -19.39 6.63 2.04
N LEU A 81 -18.88 5.84 1.08
CA LEU A 81 -17.44 5.62 0.94
C LEU A 81 -16.70 6.93 0.63
N VAL A 82 -17.26 7.74 -0.27
CA VAL A 82 -16.68 9.04 -0.64
C VAL A 82 -16.77 9.98 0.56
N GLN A 83 -17.90 10.01 1.25
CA GLN A 83 -18.08 10.84 2.44
C GLN A 83 -17.00 10.54 3.50
N VAL A 84 -16.83 9.26 3.88
CA VAL A 84 -15.80 8.83 4.83
C VAL A 84 -14.39 9.12 4.30
N ALA A 85 -14.11 8.85 3.02
CA ALA A 85 -12.80 9.12 2.43
C ALA A 85 -12.42 10.61 2.49
N THR A 86 -13.39 11.50 2.27
CA THR A 86 -13.20 12.96 2.31
C THR A 86 -13.28 13.57 3.70
N GLU A 87 -13.68 12.79 4.71
CA GLU A 87 -13.76 13.25 6.09
C GLU A 87 -12.37 13.60 6.62
N GLU A 88 -12.23 14.73 7.30
CA GLU A 88 -10.92 15.21 7.78
C GLU A 88 -9.84 15.27 6.68
N TYR A 89 -10.24 15.42 5.41
CA TYR A 89 -9.30 15.45 4.30
C TYR A 89 -8.33 16.61 4.49
N SER A 90 -7.05 16.26 4.59
CA SER A 90 -5.98 17.22 4.74
C SER A 90 -5.10 17.18 3.50
N PRO A 91 -5.02 18.28 2.72
CA PRO A 91 -4.06 18.39 1.61
C PRO A 91 -2.62 18.08 2.03
N ARG A 92 -2.31 18.18 3.32
CA ARG A 92 -1.00 17.87 3.91
C ARG A 92 -0.61 16.40 3.79
N ARG A 93 -1.55 15.46 3.57
CA ARG A 93 -1.21 14.06 3.29
C ARG A 93 -0.37 13.93 2.02
N PHE A 94 -0.61 14.79 1.03
CA PHE A 94 0.20 14.84 -0.19
C PHE A 94 1.62 15.36 0.07
N ALA A 95 1.85 16.17 1.12
CA ALA A 95 3.20 16.58 1.48
C ALA A 95 4.09 15.39 1.89
N LYS A 96 3.50 14.28 2.38
CA LYS A 96 4.23 13.05 2.68
C LYS A 96 4.77 12.35 1.42
N LEU A 97 4.29 12.71 0.22
CA LEU A 97 4.78 12.16 -1.05
C LEU A 97 6.15 12.70 -1.43
N VAL A 98 6.52 13.88 -0.93
CA VAL A 98 7.75 14.58 -1.33
C VAL A 98 8.98 13.73 -1.05
N LEU A 99 9.14 13.20 0.17
CA LEU A 99 10.31 12.41 0.53
C LEU A 99 10.47 11.11 -0.27
N PRO A 100 9.46 10.22 -0.38
CA PRO A 100 9.61 9.02 -1.16
C PRO A 100 9.74 9.31 -2.66
N ALA A 101 9.15 10.40 -3.18
CA ALA A 101 9.39 10.84 -4.56
C ALA A 101 10.83 11.31 -4.79
N VAL A 102 11.37 12.16 -3.91
CA VAL A 102 12.75 12.63 -3.95
C VAL A 102 13.71 11.45 -3.82
N LEU A 103 13.47 10.55 -2.88
CA LEU A 103 14.28 9.35 -2.70
C LEU A 103 14.24 8.45 -3.94
N LEU A 104 13.07 8.26 -4.56
CA LEU A 104 12.96 7.51 -5.81
C LEU A 104 13.78 8.17 -6.93
N ALA A 105 13.67 9.48 -7.11
CA ALA A 105 14.44 10.23 -8.10
C ALA A 105 15.96 10.15 -7.87
N ILE A 106 16.38 10.13 -6.60
CA ILE A 106 17.77 9.95 -6.17
C ILE A 106 18.26 8.53 -6.46
N VAL A 107 17.43 7.51 -6.24
CA VAL A 107 17.84 6.10 -6.33
C VAL A 107 17.82 5.57 -7.77
N LEU A 108 16.89 6.02 -8.61
CA LEU A 108 16.74 5.54 -9.99
C LEU A 108 18.05 5.56 -10.80
N PRO A 109 18.84 6.65 -10.83
CA PRO A 109 20.10 6.70 -11.56
C PRO A 109 21.21 5.80 -10.98
N ARG A 110 21.05 5.34 -9.73
CA ARG A 110 22.01 4.46 -9.04
C ARG A 110 21.70 2.97 -9.22
N LEU A 111 20.61 2.64 -9.89
CA LEU A 111 20.28 1.26 -10.23
C LEU A 111 21.14 0.82 -11.41
N ASP A 112 21.91 -0.24 -11.21
CA ASP A 112 22.62 -0.93 -12.29
C ASP A 112 21.62 -1.76 -13.11
N THR A 113 20.92 -1.08 -14.01
CA THR A 113 19.81 -1.63 -14.79
C THR A 113 19.89 -1.10 -16.21
N SER A 114 19.79 -1.99 -17.21
CA SER A 114 19.65 -1.59 -18.60
C SER A 114 18.27 -0.97 -18.83
N TRP A 115 18.20 0.36 -18.84
CA TRP A 115 16.95 1.08 -18.99
C TRP A 115 16.38 0.91 -20.41
N THR A 116 15.19 0.33 -20.49
CA THR A 116 14.37 0.25 -21.71
C THR A 116 13.10 1.07 -21.52
N ALA A 117 12.43 1.45 -22.61
CA ALA A 117 11.15 2.17 -22.52
C ALA A 117 10.13 1.42 -21.65
N GLY A 118 10.10 0.09 -21.73
CA GLY A 118 9.22 -0.75 -20.90
C GLY A 118 9.56 -0.69 -19.41
N ARG A 119 10.85 -0.70 -19.03
CA ARG A 119 11.26 -0.58 -17.62
C ARG A 119 10.99 0.80 -17.05
N VAL A 120 11.19 1.85 -17.86
CA VAL A 120 10.83 3.22 -17.49
C VAL A 120 9.32 3.35 -17.25
N ALA A 121 8.50 2.83 -18.17
CA ALA A 121 7.04 2.85 -18.04
C ALA A 121 6.53 1.99 -16.87
N MET A 122 7.24 0.91 -16.50
CA MET A 122 6.84 0.05 -15.39
C MET A 122 6.90 0.75 -14.04
N VAL A 123 7.81 1.71 -13.82
CA VAL A 123 7.93 2.42 -12.53
C VAL A 123 6.63 3.15 -12.14
N PRO A 124 6.04 4.04 -12.98
CA PRO A 124 4.76 4.66 -12.65
C PRO A 124 3.60 3.66 -12.66
N VAL A 125 3.60 2.65 -13.54
CA VAL A 125 2.56 1.60 -13.55
C VAL A 125 2.53 0.81 -12.24
N MET A 126 3.71 0.50 -11.70
CA MET A 126 3.88 -0.15 -10.40
C MET A 126 3.33 0.71 -9.27
N VAL A 127 3.69 1.99 -9.22
CA VAL A 127 3.17 2.91 -8.18
C VAL A 127 1.65 3.05 -8.27
N ALA A 128 1.10 3.20 -9.48
CA ALA A 128 -0.34 3.30 -9.69
C ALA A 128 -1.09 2.01 -9.30
N SER A 129 -0.56 0.85 -9.70
CA SER A 129 -1.14 -0.45 -9.37
C SER A 129 -1.06 -0.72 -7.86
N GLY A 130 0.09 -0.46 -7.24
CA GLY A 130 0.26 -0.59 -5.79
C GLY A 130 -0.67 0.33 -5.01
N THR A 131 -0.86 1.57 -5.48
CA THR A 131 -1.83 2.51 -4.90
C THR A 131 -3.23 1.93 -4.94
N ALA A 132 -3.65 1.41 -6.10
CA ALA A 132 -4.97 0.81 -6.28
C ALA A 132 -5.16 -0.46 -5.42
N ILE A 133 -4.13 -1.30 -5.30
CA ILE A 133 -4.16 -2.48 -4.41
C ILE A 133 -4.37 -2.05 -2.96
N PHE A 134 -3.57 -1.11 -2.44
CA PHE A 134 -3.76 -0.62 -1.07
C PHE A 134 -5.11 0.07 -0.87
N CYS A 135 -5.60 0.85 -1.84
CA CYS A 135 -6.95 1.41 -1.84
C CYS A 135 -8.02 0.32 -1.68
N GLY A 136 -7.90 -0.78 -2.42
CA GLY A 136 -8.80 -1.91 -2.26
C GLY A 136 -8.68 -2.58 -0.89
N LEU A 137 -7.48 -2.68 -0.32
CA LEU A 137 -7.26 -3.20 1.03
C LEU A 137 -7.92 -2.31 2.09
N TRP A 138 -7.78 -0.98 2.01
CA TRP A 138 -8.49 -0.03 2.90
C TRP A 138 -10.01 -0.29 2.90
N VAL A 139 -10.59 -0.43 1.71
CA VAL A 139 -12.03 -0.66 1.54
C VAL A 139 -12.45 -2.05 2.03
N LEU A 140 -11.64 -3.09 1.80
CA LEU A 140 -11.89 -4.44 2.31
C LEU A 140 -11.91 -4.47 3.83
N VAL A 141 -10.91 -3.84 4.47
CA VAL A 141 -10.82 -3.72 5.92
C VAL A 141 -12.03 -2.98 6.47
N ALA A 142 -12.38 -1.82 5.90
CA ALA A 142 -13.57 -1.07 6.28
C ALA A 142 -14.85 -1.90 6.10
N SER A 143 -14.96 -2.67 5.02
CA SER A 143 -16.15 -3.49 4.74
C SER A 143 -16.36 -4.59 5.79
N VAL A 144 -15.29 -5.15 6.36
CA VAL A 144 -15.38 -6.14 7.44
C VAL A 144 -15.97 -5.53 8.71
N GLN A 145 -15.72 -4.24 8.96
CA GLN A 145 -16.20 -3.53 10.14
C GLN A 145 -17.74 -3.40 10.18
N PHE A 146 -18.44 -3.56 9.06
CA PHE A 146 -19.91 -3.67 9.05
C PHE A 146 -20.44 -4.90 9.78
N VAL A 147 -19.62 -5.94 9.96
CA VAL A 147 -20.02 -7.22 10.58
C VAL A 147 -19.25 -7.48 11.87
N LEU A 148 -17.96 -7.13 11.90
CA LEU A 148 -17.06 -7.36 13.03
C LEU A 148 -16.54 -6.02 13.58
N LEU A 149 -17.19 -5.49 14.62
CA LEU A 149 -16.88 -4.17 15.19
C LEU A 149 -15.53 -4.09 15.93
N GLU A 150 -14.98 -5.24 16.34
CA GLU A 150 -13.69 -5.34 17.06
C GLU A 150 -12.48 -5.60 16.14
N SER A 151 -12.65 -5.63 14.81
CA SER A 151 -11.56 -6.01 13.89
C SER A 151 -10.50 -4.92 13.61
N HIS A 152 -10.52 -3.81 14.37
CA HIS A 152 -9.69 -2.63 14.09
C HIS A 152 -8.18 -2.92 14.12
N GLY A 153 -7.72 -3.75 15.07
CA GLY A 153 -6.31 -4.13 15.19
C GLY A 153 -5.82 -4.97 14.01
N ALA A 154 -6.62 -5.95 13.57
CA ALA A 154 -6.29 -6.82 12.44
C ALA A 154 -6.25 -6.04 11.12
N GLY A 155 -7.16 -5.08 10.92
CA GLY A 155 -7.16 -4.19 9.77
C GLY A 155 -5.89 -3.36 9.64
N LYS A 156 -5.46 -2.74 10.76
CA LYS A 156 -4.20 -1.98 10.78
C LYS A 156 -2.98 -2.85 10.55
N ALA A 157 -2.94 -4.05 11.11
CA ALA A 157 -1.87 -5.01 10.86
C ALA A 157 -1.78 -5.39 9.37
N LEU A 158 -2.93 -5.55 8.70
CA LEU A 158 -2.97 -5.86 7.26
C LEU A 158 -2.45 -4.68 6.42
N THR A 159 -2.92 -3.46 6.68
CA THR A 159 -2.60 -2.29 5.84
C THR A 159 -1.21 -1.73 6.13
N PHE A 160 -0.92 -1.39 7.39
CA PHE A 160 0.37 -0.83 7.78
C PHE A 160 1.47 -1.90 7.80
N GLY A 161 1.16 -3.11 8.30
CA GLY A 161 2.09 -4.23 8.23
C GLY A 161 2.34 -4.66 6.78
N GLY A 162 1.32 -4.65 5.93
CA GLY A 162 1.48 -4.89 4.49
C GLY A 162 2.43 -3.90 3.83
N SER A 163 2.30 -2.60 4.15
CA SER A 163 3.23 -1.55 3.70
C SER A 163 4.67 -1.78 4.16
N PHE A 164 4.86 -2.21 5.41
CA PHE A 164 6.19 -2.54 5.92
C PHE A 164 6.81 -3.73 5.17
N LEU A 165 6.04 -4.77 4.89
CA LEU A 165 6.52 -5.95 4.17
C LEU A 165 6.97 -5.64 2.74
N THR A 166 6.31 -4.70 2.07
CA THR A 166 6.65 -4.30 0.70
C THR A 166 7.86 -3.37 0.61
N GLN A 167 8.37 -2.85 1.74
CA GLN A 167 9.59 -2.02 1.76
C GLN A 167 10.88 -2.83 1.58
N TYR A 168 10.87 -4.12 1.89
CA TYR A 168 12.05 -4.97 1.90
C TYR A 168 11.98 -6.05 0.82
N PRO A 169 13.13 -6.58 0.36
CA PRO A 169 13.13 -7.66 -0.60
C PRO A 169 12.42 -8.90 -0.05
N MET A 170 11.45 -9.44 -0.79
CA MET A 170 10.69 -10.59 -0.27
C MET A 170 11.55 -11.86 -0.09
N SER A 171 12.73 -11.90 -0.71
CA SER A 171 13.73 -12.96 -0.53
C SER A 171 14.31 -13.06 0.89
N VAL A 172 14.10 -12.06 1.76
CA VAL A 172 14.52 -12.15 3.17
C VAL A 172 13.52 -12.93 4.03
N PHE A 173 12.29 -13.12 3.55
CA PHE A 173 11.24 -13.82 4.29
C PHE A 173 11.17 -15.30 3.93
N ALA A 174 10.61 -16.10 4.83
CA ALA A 174 10.38 -17.53 4.60
C ALA A 174 9.46 -17.76 3.39
N ARG A 175 9.75 -18.79 2.59
CA ARG A 175 9.07 -19.04 1.30
C ARG A 175 7.55 -19.12 1.43
N ASP A 176 7.04 -19.79 2.45
CA ASP A 176 5.59 -19.94 2.66
C ASP A 176 4.92 -18.64 3.10
N PHE A 177 5.64 -17.79 3.83
CA PHE A 177 5.18 -16.43 4.12
C PHE A 177 5.08 -15.60 2.84
N VAL A 178 6.09 -15.67 1.96
CA VAL A 178 6.07 -15.01 0.64
C VAL A 178 4.88 -15.48 -0.21
N ARG A 179 4.56 -16.79 -0.18
CA ARG A 179 3.36 -17.33 -0.85
C ARG A 179 2.09 -16.72 -0.28
N GLY A 180 1.96 -16.63 1.05
CA GLY A 180 0.81 -16.02 1.72
C GLY A 180 0.59 -14.57 1.27
N VAL A 181 1.63 -13.73 1.34
CA VAL A 181 1.51 -12.33 0.93
C VAL A 181 1.34 -12.15 -0.59
N THR A 182 1.76 -13.13 -1.40
CA THR A 182 1.60 -13.09 -2.87
C THR A 182 0.20 -13.50 -3.31
N PHE A 183 -0.35 -14.57 -2.73
CA PHE A 183 -1.59 -15.19 -3.22
C PHE A 183 -2.82 -14.87 -2.37
N ALA A 184 -2.67 -14.67 -1.06
CA ALA A 184 -3.80 -14.38 -0.19
C ALA A 184 -4.10 -12.87 -0.08
N VAL A 185 -3.06 -12.02 0.01
CA VAL A 185 -3.19 -10.54 0.17
C VAL A 185 -2.75 -9.73 -1.08
N PRO A 186 -2.40 -10.39 -2.18
CA PRO A 186 -1.63 -9.82 -3.31
C PRO A 186 -0.57 -8.72 -3.08
N LEU A 187 0.09 -8.63 -1.92
CA LEU A 187 1.07 -7.58 -1.63
C LEU A 187 2.32 -7.63 -2.53
N ALA A 188 2.69 -8.80 -3.03
CA ALA A 188 3.80 -8.93 -3.98
C ALA A 188 3.59 -8.15 -5.28
N PHE A 189 2.33 -7.87 -5.65
CA PHE A 189 2.01 -7.11 -6.84
C PHE A 189 2.04 -5.59 -6.64
N VAL A 190 2.17 -5.12 -5.39
CA VAL A 190 2.32 -3.68 -5.09
C VAL A 190 3.60 -3.14 -5.70
N ASN A 191 4.74 -3.80 -5.44
CA ASN A 191 6.01 -3.38 -5.99
C ASN A 191 6.96 -4.56 -6.31
N TRP A 192 6.89 -5.68 -5.60
CA TRP A 192 7.89 -6.75 -5.74
C TRP A 192 7.95 -7.37 -7.15
N GLN A 193 6.83 -7.89 -7.66
CA GLN A 193 6.74 -8.48 -9.00
C GLN A 193 7.16 -7.51 -10.12
N PRO A 194 6.62 -6.28 -10.20
CA PRO A 194 7.05 -5.31 -11.21
C PRO A 194 8.49 -4.81 -10.98
N ALA A 195 8.98 -4.73 -9.73
CA ALA A 195 10.37 -4.41 -9.45
C ALA A 195 11.34 -5.48 -9.95
N LEU A 196 10.97 -6.77 -9.90
CA LEU A 196 11.77 -7.85 -10.50
C LEU A 196 11.91 -7.68 -12.02
N TYR A 197 10.89 -7.14 -12.71
CA TYR A 197 10.99 -6.79 -14.13
C TYR A 197 11.91 -5.58 -14.37
N VAL A 198 11.79 -4.54 -13.54
CA VAL A 198 12.66 -3.35 -13.63
C VAL A 198 14.11 -3.73 -13.37
N LEU A 199 14.39 -4.47 -12.30
CA LEU A 199 15.74 -4.81 -11.84
C LEU A 199 16.36 -6.02 -12.55
N ASP A 200 15.63 -6.63 -13.50
CA ASP A 200 16.04 -7.84 -14.22
C ASP A 200 16.43 -9.01 -13.31
N ARG A 201 15.61 -9.26 -12.28
CA ARG A 201 15.88 -10.27 -11.25
C ARG A 201 15.00 -11.50 -11.42
N PRO A 202 15.52 -12.71 -11.11
CA PRO A 202 14.68 -13.89 -11.02
C PRO A 202 13.74 -13.79 -9.82
N ASP A 203 12.55 -14.38 -9.95
CA ASP A 203 11.58 -14.47 -8.86
C ASP A 203 11.96 -15.63 -7.92
N PRO A 204 12.13 -15.40 -6.60
CA PRO A 204 12.39 -16.47 -5.63
C PRO A 204 11.32 -17.57 -5.60
N LEU A 205 10.08 -17.27 -5.98
CA LEU A 205 9.01 -18.25 -6.08
C LEU A 205 9.03 -19.04 -7.40
N GLY A 206 9.84 -18.62 -8.38
CA GLY A 206 9.92 -19.25 -9.70
C GLY A 206 8.66 -19.03 -10.55
N LEU A 207 7.95 -17.92 -10.35
CA LEU A 207 6.72 -17.64 -11.11
C LEU A 207 7.02 -17.34 -12.59
N PRO A 208 6.05 -17.60 -13.49
CA PRO A 208 6.18 -17.27 -14.91
C PRO A 208 6.51 -15.80 -15.13
N ALA A 209 7.34 -15.47 -16.13
CA ALA A 209 7.75 -14.08 -16.39
C ALA A 209 6.58 -13.10 -16.56
N ALA A 210 5.42 -13.58 -17.05
CA ALA A 210 4.20 -12.79 -17.18
C ALA A 210 3.66 -12.24 -15.86
N THR A 211 3.91 -12.89 -14.72
CA THR A 211 3.44 -12.40 -13.39
C THR A 211 4.05 -11.06 -13.03
N ARG A 212 5.22 -10.75 -13.57
CA ARG A 212 5.91 -9.48 -13.34
C ARG A 212 5.16 -8.27 -13.93
N LEU A 213 4.26 -8.52 -14.89
CA LEU A 213 3.42 -7.51 -15.53
C LEU A 213 1.98 -7.53 -15.02
N ALA A 214 1.64 -8.42 -14.09
CA ALA A 214 0.26 -8.67 -13.69
C ALA A 214 -0.30 -7.65 -12.67
N SER A 215 0.53 -6.74 -12.15
CA SER A 215 0.11 -5.75 -11.13
C SER A 215 -1.15 -4.97 -11.49
N PRO A 216 -1.35 -4.46 -12.73
CA PRO A 216 -2.59 -3.77 -13.08
C PRO A 216 -3.83 -4.68 -13.03
N ALA A 217 -3.70 -5.93 -13.49
CA ALA A 217 -4.80 -6.89 -13.46
C ALA A 217 -5.17 -7.28 -12.02
N VAL A 218 -4.16 -7.48 -11.17
CA VAL A 218 -4.35 -7.75 -9.74
C VAL A 218 -5.00 -6.54 -9.05
N ALA A 219 -4.58 -5.32 -9.36
CA ALA A 219 -5.21 -4.11 -8.84
C ALA A 219 -6.69 -4.03 -9.20
N VAL A 220 -7.06 -4.31 -10.46
CA VAL A 220 -8.46 -4.37 -10.89
C VAL A 220 -9.24 -5.44 -10.12
N ALA A 221 -8.66 -6.64 -9.95
CA ALA A 221 -9.30 -7.73 -9.22
C ALA A 221 -9.54 -7.36 -7.74
N VAL A 222 -8.53 -6.82 -7.05
CA VAL A 222 -8.63 -6.39 -5.65
C VAL A 222 -9.65 -5.27 -5.48
N CYS A 223 -9.65 -4.26 -6.36
CA CYS A 223 -10.66 -3.20 -6.35
C CYS A 223 -12.08 -3.73 -6.62
N GLY A 224 -12.22 -4.70 -7.53
CA GLY A 224 -13.48 -5.37 -7.81
C GLY A 224 -14.03 -6.11 -6.58
N LEU A 225 -13.19 -6.90 -5.91
CA LEU A 225 -13.53 -7.59 -4.67
C LEU A 225 -13.90 -6.60 -3.56
N ALA A 226 -13.12 -5.52 -3.41
CA ALA A 226 -13.40 -4.47 -2.43
C ALA A 226 -14.76 -3.80 -2.69
N ALA A 227 -15.09 -3.49 -3.94
CA ALA A 227 -16.38 -2.90 -4.30
C ALA A 227 -17.56 -3.85 -4.07
N LEU A 228 -17.35 -5.16 -4.23
CA LEU A 228 -18.37 -6.18 -3.91
C LEU A 228 -18.55 -6.32 -2.40
N ALA A 229 -17.45 -6.39 -1.65
CA ALA A 229 -17.46 -6.46 -0.19
C ALA A 229 -18.15 -5.23 0.42
N TRP A 230 -17.82 -4.03 -0.07
CA TRP A 230 -18.45 -2.78 0.35
C TRP A 230 -19.96 -2.80 0.14
N ARG A 231 -20.40 -3.16 -1.07
CA ARG A 231 -21.84 -3.27 -1.39
C ARG A 231 -22.54 -4.34 -0.55
N ALA A 232 -21.86 -5.44 -0.24
CA ALA A 232 -22.41 -6.47 0.64
C ALA A 232 -22.49 -5.99 2.10
N GLY A 233 -21.49 -5.24 2.58
CA GLY A 233 -21.47 -4.62 3.89
C GLY A 233 -22.62 -3.64 4.08
N LEU A 234 -22.81 -2.73 3.11
CA LEU A 234 -23.93 -1.77 3.11
C LEU A 234 -25.30 -2.46 3.19
N ARG A 235 -25.49 -3.59 2.49
CA ARG A 235 -26.75 -4.35 2.52
C ARG A 235 -26.99 -5.09 3.85
N ARG A 236 -25.92 -5.42 4.59
CA ARG A 236 -26.01 -6.13 5.87
C ARG A 236 -26.03 -5.20 7.06
N TYR A 237 -25.64 -3.93 6.87
CA TYR A 237 -25.66 -2.93 7.90
C TYR A 237 -27.07 -2.81 8.49
N ARG A 238 -27.16 -2.94 9.81
CA ARG A 238 -28.35 -2.69 10.60
C ARG A 238 -28.01 -1.58 11.58
N SER A 239 -28.85 -0.56 11.62
CA SER A 239 -28.71 0.53 12.59
C SER A 239 -28.59 -0.05 13.99
N THR A 240 -27.74 0.56 14.81
CA THR A 240 -27.56 0.18 16.21
C THR A 240 -28.75 0.54 17.09
N GLY A 241 -29.80 1.16 16.52
CA GLY A 241 -31.07 1.40 17.19
C GLY A 241 -30.91 2.33 18.39
N SER A 242 -30.74 3.63 18.13
CA SER A 242 -30.78 4.69 19.13
C SER A 242 -32.00 5.59 18.90
#